data_AF-A0A812PK35-F1
#
_entry.id   AF-A0A812PK35-F1
#
_cell.length_a   1.000
_cell.length_b   1.000
_cell.length_c   1.000
_cell.angle_alpha   90.00
_cell.angle_beta   90.00
_cell.angle_gamma   90.00
#
_symmetry.space_group_name_H-M   'P 1'
#
loop_
_entity.id
_entity.type
_entity.pdbx_description
1 polymer ?
#
loop_
_entity_poly.entity_id
_entity_poly.type
_entity_poly.pdbx_seq_one_letter_code
_entity_poly.pdbx_strand_id
1 'polypeptide(L)'
;MVRIPLLVAAVATLRPFGRAVRPKSAELDLQPDHVLLAQQFQRLTPRCQEQLEGLQRDLMVACQLRESRGHDCNKIVGNIFSGWARPRFFETLAASDKEAMLWAGMWDGAGSEPGRTTKQALFDFADSVDADTVHPSSKLGKMVADHGDLEACNKDPAVYEAFTDSSDNKGLIPNFWNQASKVFVKGMANKKQVSVVIVVNKDLNPQAERSFQKSVLYNYELPELAREVNWSFEDGDPWHPQVVVVDLKGTCDEMLKTMKERIEHTVLNEFWVQKWLKKKPLRCLPCTAPCMLDENFAEKVKKEFNRKWYHFW
;
A
#
# COMPACT_ATOMS: atom_id res chain seq x y z
N MET A 1 -16.62 22.51 57.00
CA MET A 1 -16.75 21.98 58.37
C MET A 1 -17.82 20.91 58.37
N VAL A 2 -17.48 19.78 59.01
CA VAL A 2 -18.25 18.54 59.16
C VAL A 2 -19.66 18.79 59.72
N ARG A 3 -20.69 18.11 59.19
CA ARG A 3 -21.81 17.51 59.95
C ARG A 3 -22.42 16.34 59.17
N ILE A 4 -22.41 15.17 59.82
CA ILE A 4 -23.14 13.95 59.49
C ILE A 4 -24.60 14.10 59.98
N PRO A 5 -25.58 13.46 59.32
CA PRO A 5 -26.48 12.61 60.11
C PRO A 5 -26.68 11.20 59.52
N LEU A 6 -26.76 10.25 60.45
CA LEU A 6 -27.05 8.83 60.28
C LEU A 6 -28.55 8.54 60.09
N LEU A 7 -28.81 7.35 59.51
CA LEU A 7 -29.96 6.43 59.69
C LEU A 7 -31.32 6.93 59.14
N VAL A 8 -32.11 6.13 58.41
CA VAL A 8 -32.73 4.85 58.83
C VAL A 8 -32.99 3.92 57.63
N ALA A 9 -32.95 2.61 57.94
CA ALA A 9 -33.15 1.46 57.08
C ALA A 9 -34.56 1.31 56.48
N ALA A 10 -34.64 0.61 55.35
CA ALA A 10 -35.76 -0.27 55.03
C ALA A 10 -35.21 -1.65 54.69
N VAL A 11 -35.46 -2.58 55.60
CA VAL A 11 -35.21 -4.03 55.50
C VAL A 11 -36.27 -4.64 54.60
N ALA A 12 -35.86 -5.39 53.57
CA ALA A 12 -36.72 -6.40 52.95
C ALA A 12 -35.89 -7.64 52.59
N THR A 13 -35.85 -8.56 53.56
CA THR A 13 -35.87 -10.02 53.39
C THR A 13 -34.88 -10.67 52.42
N LEU A 14 -33.82 -11.23 53.02
CA LEU A 14 -33.06 -12.36 52.49
C LEU A 14 -33.97 -13.60 52.33
N ARG A 15 -33.89 -14.23 51.15
CA ARG A 15 -33.88 -15.70 51.04
C ARG A 15 -32.70 -16.15 50.16
N PRO A 16 -32.07 -17.29 50.47
CA PRO A 16 -30.72 -17.58 50.04
C PRO A 16 -30.72 -18.69 48.98
N PHE A 17 -30.44 -18.39 47.72
CA PHE A 17 -30.13 -19.44 46.74
C PHE A 17 -29.20 -18.92 45.65
N GLY A 18 -28.08 -19.61 45.46
CA GLY A 18 -27.42 -19.69 44.16
C GLY A 18 -26.14 -18.88 44.00
N ARG A 19 -25.01 -19.54 44.26
CA ARG A 19 -23.68 -19.40 43.63
C ARG A 19 -23.19 -17.98 43.31
N ALA A 20 -22.11 -17.59 43.99
CA ALA A 20 -21.15 -16.62 43.48
C ALA A 20 -20.75 -16.98 42.04
N VAL A 21 -21.23 -16.20 41.07
CA VAL A 21 -20.71 -16.21 39.71
C VAL A 21 -19.37 -15.49 39.79
N ARG A 22 -18.28 -16.28 39.81
CA ARG A 22 -16.96 -15.74 39.47
C ARG A 22 -17.09 -15.10 38.09
N PRO A 23 -16.58 -13.88 37.86
CA PRO A 23 -16.41 -13.41 36.49
C PRO A 23 -15.54 -14.44 35.79
N LYS A 24 -16.10 -15.13 34.79
CA LYS A 24 -15.28 -15.88 33.84
C LYS A 24 -14.33 -14.84 33.26
N SER A 25 -13.04 -15.00 33.54
CA SER A 25 -11.99 -14.51 32.67
C SER A 25 -12.43 -14.85 31.25
N ALA A 26 -12.69 -13.82 30.45
CA ALA A 26 -12.84 -14.01 29.02
C ALA A 26 -11.47 -14.47 28.51
N GLU A 27 -11.23 -15.78 28.50
CA GLU A 27 -10.30 -16.37 27.57
C GLU A 27 -10.84 -16.01 26.19
N LEU A 28 -10.20 -15.00 25.58
CA LEU A 28 -10.30 -14.77 24.15
C LEU A 28 -9.84 -16.06 23.49
N ASP A 29 -10.76 -16.84 22.94
CA ASP A 29 -10.44 -17.91 21.99
C ASP A 29 -9.82 -17.25 20.75
N LEU A 30 -8.52 -17.00 20.82
CA LEU A 30 -7.71 -16.55 19.68
C LEU A 30 -7.72 -17.68 18.67
N GLN A 31 -8.30 -17.45 17.49
CA GLN A 31 -8.25 -18.42 16.39
C GLN A 31 -6.78 -18.77 16.07
N PRO A 32 -6.49 -19.97 15.53
CA PRO A 32 -5.12 -20.45 15.27
C PRO A 32 -4.22 -19.44 14.54
N ASP A 33 -4.80 -18.66 13.61
CA ASP A 33 -4.09 -17.66 12.82
C ASP A 33 -3.59 -16.46 13.68
N HIS A 34 -4.30 -16.11 14.75
CA HIS A 34 -3.91 -15.06 15.69
C HIS A 34 -2.79 -15.48 16.62
N VAL A 35 -2.82 -16.75 17.05
CA VAL A 35 -1.74 -17.35 17.84
C VAL A 35 -0.46 -17.39 16.99
N LEU A 36 -0.59 -17.68 15.70
CA LEU A 36 0.54 -17.70 14.77
C LEU A 36 1.17 -16.30 14.61
N LEU A 37 0.36 -15.25 14.41
CA LEU A 37 0.89 -13.89 14.26
C LEU A 37 1.58 -13.36 15.53
N ALA A 38 0.99 -13.62 16.70
CA ALA A 38 1.58 -13.25 17.99
C ALA A 38 2.89 -14.00 18.27
N GLN A 39 2.98 -15.28 17.91
CA GLN A 39 4.22 -16.07 18.02
C GLN A 39 5.32 -15.59 17.08
N GLN A 40 4.96 -15.13 15.87
CA GLN A 40 5.94 -14.56 14.94
C GLN A 40 6.52 -13.25 15.47
N PHE A 41 5.71 -12.42 16.12
CA PHE A 41 6.19 -11.17 16.73
C PHE A 41 7.19 -11.35 17.85
N GLN A 42 7.11 -12.45 18.59
CA GLN A 42 8.10 -12.76 19.64
C GLN A 42 9.50 -13.04 19.07
N ARG A 43 9.63 -13.31 17.77
CA ARG A 43 10.92 -13.54 17.11
C ARG A 43 11.56 -12.26 16.59
N LEU A 44 10.82 -11.15 16.60
CA LEU A 44 11.29 -9.87 16.12
C LEU A 44 12.22 -9.22 17.15
N THR A 45 13.15 -8.42 16.65
CA THR A 45 13.90 -7.49 17.47
C THR A 45 12.94 -6.52 18.19
N PRO A 46 13.23 -6.10 19.44
CA PRO A 46 12.32 -5.23 20.19
C PRO A 46 11.94 -3.94 19.46
N ARG A 47 12.87 -3.35 18.70
CA ARG A 47 12.60 -2.15 17.90
C ARG A 47 11.65 -2.43 16.73
N CYS A 48 11.79 -3.56 16.04
CA CYS A 48 10.84 -3.90 14.99
C CYS A 48 9.46 -4.21 15.58
N GLN A 49 9.40 -4.94 16.68
CA GLN A 49 8.16 -5.24 17.37
C GLN A 49 7.41 -3.95 17.77
N GLU A 50 8.11 -2.97 18.36
CA GLU A 50 7.54 -1.68 18.72
C GLU A 50 6.91 -0.95 17.52
N GLN A 51 7.61 -0.88 16.40
CA GLN A 51 7.12 -0.24 15.17
C GLN A 51 5.89 -0.96 14.60
N LEU A 52 5.93 -2.29 14.54
CA LEU A 52 4.81 -3.08 14.01
C LEU A 52 3.59 -3.04 14.91
N GLU A 53 3.76 -3.15 16.22
CA GLU A 53 2.66 -3.04 17.19
C GLU A 53 2.04 -1.64 17.16
N GLY A 54 2.86 -0.59 17.01
CA GLY A 54 2.40 0.78 16.80
C GLY A 54 1.49 0.90 15.58
N LEU A 55 1.99 0.49 14.41
CA LEU A 55 1.23 0.51 13.17
C LEU A 55 -0.05 -0.33 13.25
N GLN A 56 0.00 -1.51 13.87
CA GLN A 56 -1.18 -2.36 14.04
C GLN A 56 -2.25 -1.70 14.91
N ARG A 57 -1.87 -1.03 16.00
CA ARG A 57 -2.83 -0.30 16.84
C ARG A 57 -3.55 0.78 16.03
N ASP A 58 -2.84 1.54 15.20
CA ASP A 58 -3.45 2.59 14.38
C ASP A 58 -4.39 2.02 13.32
N LEU A 59 -4.01 0.91 12.68
CA LEU A 59 -4.86 0.20 11.74
C LEU A 59 -6.12 -0.37 12.42
N MET A 60 -5.98 -0.87 13.65
CA MET A 60 -7.10 -1.36 14.46
C MET A 60 -8.08 -0.24 14.78
N VAL A 61 -7.59 0.93 15.20
CA VAL A 61 -8.43 2.11 15.44
C VAL A 61 -9.14 2.52 14.15
N ALA A 62 -8.42 2.58 13.02
CA ALA A 62 -9.01 2.94 11.75
C ALA A 62 -10.08 1.95 11.28
N CYS A 63 -9.86 0.64 11.49
CA CYS A 63 -10.85 -0.40 11.21
C CYS A 63 -12.11 -0.20 12.06
N GLN A 64 -11.97 0.00 13.36
CA GLN A 64 -13.09 0.18 14.29
C GLN A 64 -13.94 1.42 13.98
N LEU A 65 -13.31 2.49 13.44
CA LEU A 65 -14.00 3.71 13.05
C LEU A 65 -14.80 3.58 11.74
N ARG A 66 -14.49 2.58 10.91
CA ARG A 66 -15.00 2.48 9.53
C ARG A 66 -15.86 1.24 9.29
N GLU A 67 -15.55 0.13 9.92
CA GLU A 67 -16.28 -1.12 9.78
C GLU A 67 -17.45 -1.16 10.78
N SER A 68 -18.58 -1.70 10.33
CA SER A 68 -19.80 -1.77 11.15
C SER A 68 -19.65 -2.70 12.37
N ARG A 69 -20.53 -2.56 13.37
CA ARG A 69 -20.56 -3.44 14.56
C ARG A 69 -20.69 -4.91 14.12
N GLY A 70 -19.67 -5.73 14.39
CA GLY A 70 -19.67 -7.17 14.11
C GLY A 70 -18.46 -7.68 13.33
N HIS A 71 -17.63 -6.80 12.77
CA HIS A 71 -16.37 -7.19 12.14
C HIS A 71 -15.26 -7.41 13.18
N ASP A 72 -14.56 -8.54 13.06
CA ASP A 72 -13.35 -8.80 13.85
C ASP A 72 -12.17 -8.03 13.24
N CYS A 73 -11.96 -6.80 13.72
CA CYS A 73 -10.86 -5.96 13.24
C CYS A 73 -9.49 -6.59 13.48
N ASN A 74 -9.31 -7.40 14.54
CA ASN A 74 -8.03 -8.08 14.77
C ASN A 74 -7.75 -9.01 13.60
N LYS A 75 -8.76 -9.80 13.20
CA LYS A 75 -8.65 -10.74 12.07
C LYS A 75 -8.38 -10.00 10.77
N ILE A 76 -9.09 -8.89 10.54
CA ILE A 76 -8.92 -8.11 9.33
C ILE A 76 -7.51 -7.50 9.24
N VAL A 77 -7.02 -6.90 10.32
CA VAL A 77 -5.67 -6.32 10.36
C VAL A 77 -4.60 -7.41 10.23
N GLY A 78 -4.74 -8.53 10.94
CA GLY A 78 -3.86 -9.68 10.77
C GLY A 78 -3.78 -10.17 9.32
N ASN A 79 -4.94 -10.21 8.64
CA ASN A 79 -5.02 -10.64 7.24
C ASN A 79 -4.35 -9.67 6.24
N ILE A 80 -4.15 -8.40 6.60
CA ILE A 80 -3.36 -7.46 5.77
C ILE A 80 -1.90 -7.91 5.76
N PHE A 81 -1.33 -8.22 6.93
CA PHE A 81 0.07 -8.64 7.09
C PHE A 81 0.33 -10.08 6.61
N SER A 82 -0.69 -10.92 6.55
CA SER A 82 -0.58 -12.24 5.94
C SER A 82 -0.82 -12.22 4.42
N GLY A 83 -1.23 -11.09 3.84
CA GLY A 83 -1.51 -10.94 2.41
C GLY A 83 -2.89 -11.44 1.94
N TRP A 84 -3.81 -11.78 2.86
CA TRP A 84 -5.11 -12.39 2.55
C TRP A 84 -6.27 -11.40 2.45
N ALA A 85 -6.13 -10.17 2.96
CA ALA A 85 -7.23 -9.20 2.97
C ALA A 85 -6.86 -7.83 2.37
N ARG A 86 -7.86 -7.24 1.72
CA ARG A 86 -7.88 -5.87 1.18
C ARG A 86 -9.18 -5.16 1.63
N PRO A 87 -9.34 -4.90 2.94
CA PRO A 87 -10.58 -4.34 3.45
C PRO A 87 -10.77 -2.90 2.97
N ARG A 88 -12.04 -2.44 2.89
CA ARG A 88 -12.38 -1.12 2.34
C ARG A 88 -11.75 0.04 3.14
N PHE A 89 -11.65 -0.08 4.46
CA PHE A 89 -10.99 0.96 5.26
C PHE A 89 -9.51 1.11 4.88
N PHE A 90 -8.80 0.01 4.60
CA PHE A 90 -7.39 0.02 4.25
C PHE A 90 -7.15 0.67 2.89
N GLU A 91 -8.03 0.41 1.93
CA GLU A 91 -8.07 1.12 0.65
C GLU A 91 -8.26 2.63 0.83
N THR A 92 -9.16 3.04 1.73
CA THR A 92 -9.39 4.45 2.05
C THR A 92 -8.15 5.13 2.66
N LEU A 93 -7.37 4.39 3.45
CA LEU A 93 -6.13 4.90 4.04
C LEU A 93 -5.01 5.02 2.99
N ALA A 94 -4.91 4.06 2.08
CA ALA A 94 -3.87 4.03 1.06
C ALA A 94 -4.13 5.05 -0.05
N ALA A 95 -5.38 5.32 -0.43
CA ALA A 95 -5.71 6.19 -1.56
C ALA A 95 -5.07 7.59 -1.45
N SER A 96 -4.57 8.11 -2.58
CA SER A 96 -4.03 9.48 -2.69
C SER A 96 -5.14 10.50 -2.82
N ASP A 97 -4.91 11.73 -2.34
CA ASP A 97 -5.85 12.85 -2.55
C ASP A 97 -5.64 13.54 -3.90
N LYS A 98 -4.41 13.49 -4.43
CA LYS A 98 -4.03 13.95 -5.77
C LYS A 98 -3.92 12.80 -6.76
N GLU A 99 -3.55 13.13 -8.01
CA GLU A 99 -3.10 12.13 -8.99
C GLU A 99 -1.97 11.27 -8.38
N ALA A 100 -1.90 9.99 -8.73
CA ALA A 100 -0.97 9.10 -8.07
C ALA A 100 0.38 8.97 -8.81
N MET A 101 1.42 8.79 -8.03
CA MET A 101 2.76 8.40 -8.47
C MET A 101 3.11 7.01 -7.93
N LEU A 102 3.37 6.09 -8.86
CA LEU A 102 4.00 4.80 -8.57
C LEU A 102 5.50 4.92 -8.77
N TRP A 103 6.27 4.07 -8.09
CA TRP A 103 7.73 4.12 -8.23
C TRP A 103 8.43 2.82 -7.89
N ALA A 104 9.63 2.64 -8.44
CA ALA A 104 10.50 1.52 -8.10
C ALA A 104 11.98 1.90 -8.17
N GLY A 105 12.75 1.52 -7.13
CA GLY A 105 14.20 1.70 -7.12
C GLY A 105 14.67 3.08 -6.69
N MET A 106 13.92 3.76 -5.82
CA MET A 106 14.37 4.97 -5.14
C MET A 106 14.84 4.59 -3.73
N TRP A 107 16.03 5.00 -3.33
CA TRP A 107 16.58 4.70 -2.00
C TRP A 107 17.62 5.73 -1.60
N ASP A 108 17.80 5.89 -0.30
CA ASP A 108 18.86 6.72 0.27
C ASP A 108 20.02 5.81 0.69
N GLY A 109 21.24 6.09 0.22
CA GLY A 109 22.41 5.30 0.59
C GLY A 109 23.53 5.29 -0.45
N ALA A 110 24.46 4.35 -0.30
CA ALA A 110 25.57 4.21 -1.25
C ALA A 110 25.05 4.00 -2.69
N GLY A 111 25.57 4.80 -3.61
CA GLY A 111 25.17 4.78 -5.02
C GLY A 111 23.88 5.55 -5.35
N SER A 112 23.27 6.27 -4.40
CA SER A 112 22.22 7.24 -4.71
C SER A 112 22.83 8.54 -5.24
N GLU A 113 22.19 9.14 -6.24
CA GLU A 113 22.54 10.42 -6.84
C GLU A 113 21.55 11.48 -6.33
N PRO A 114 22.01 12.49 -5.56
CA PRO A 114 21.15 13.56 -5.05
C PRO A 114 20.36 14.23 -6.17
N GLY A 115 19.09 14.56 -5.90
CA GLY A 115 18.20 15.16 -6.89
C GLY A 115 17.78 14.22 -8.02
N ARG A 116 18.13 12.93 -7.98
CA ARG A 116 17.82 11.98 -9.05
C ARG A 116 17.32 10.62 -8.60
N THR A 117 18.01 9.93 -7.69
CA THR A 117 17.66 8.53 -7.32
C THR A 117 17.38 8.31 -5.83
N THR A 118 17.49 9.35 -5.01
CA THR A 118 17.11 9.37 -3.58
C THR A 118 15.61 9.36 -3.37
N LYS A 119 15.13 8.91 -2.20
CA LYS A 119 13.69 9.02 -1.86
C LYS A 119 13.26 10.49 -1.76
N GLN A 120 14.09 11.37 -1.21
CA GLN A 120 13.77 12.79 -1.12
C GLN A 120 13.49 13.40 -2.49
N ALA A 121 14.37 13.16 -3.47
CA ALA A 121 14.15 13.62 -4.85
C ALA A 121 12.85 13.08 -5.47
N LEU A 122 12.46 11.83 -5.18
CA LEU A 122 11.17 11.30 -5.61
C LEU A 122 10.01 12.10 -5.01
N PHE A 123 10.06 12.41 -3.72
CA PHE A 123 8.97 13.09 -3.02
C PHE A 123 8.85 14.55 -3.47
N ASP A 124 9.97 15.27 -3.57
CA ASP A 124 10.01 16.64 -4.11
C ASP A 124 9.49 16.68 -5.56
N PHE A 125 9.82 15.65 -6.34
CA PHE A 125 9.33 15.51 -7.70
C PHE A 125 7.83 15.20 -7.76
N ALA A 126 7.33 14.35 -6.86
CA ALA A 126 5.91 14.06 -6.73
C ALA A 126 5.11 15.34 -6.47
N ASP A 127 5.57 16.17 -5.53
CA ASP A 127 4.98 17.49 -5.27
C ASP A 127 5.04 18.40 -6.51
N SER A 128 6.18 18.39 -7.22
CA SER A 128 6.38 19.19 -8.43
C SER A 128 5.45 18.81 -9.59
N VAL A 129 5.02 17.54 -9.69
CA VAL A 129 4.03 17.06 -10.68
C VAL A 129 2.60 16.99 -10.15
N ASP A 130 2.36 17.53 -8.95
CA ASP A 130 1.08 17.49 -8.23
C ASP A 130 0.53 16.05 -8.07
N ALA A 131 1.42 15.13 -7.66
CA ALA A 131 1.10 13.74 -7.42
C ALA A 131 1.46 13.28 -6.01
N ASP A 132 0.76 12.26 -5.54
CA ASP A 132 0.96 11.60 -4.25
C ASP A 132 1.53 10.20 -4.45
N THR A 133 2.41 9.75 -3.56
CA THR A 133 2.85 8.36 -3.48
C THR A 133 2.05 7.59 -2.40
N VAL A 134 2.04 6.25 -2.47
CA VAL A 134 1.45 5.42 -1.40
C VAL A 134 2.09 5.72 -0.04
N HIS A 135 3.40 5.93 -0.04
CA HIS A 135 4.16 6.36 1.11
C HIS A 135 5.24 7.36 0.64
N PRO A 136 5.34 8.53 1.29
CA PRO A 136 4.69 8.92 2.54
C PRO A 136 3.34 9.66 2.37
N SER A 137 2.90 10.01 1.15
CA SER A 137 1.82 11.00 0.98
C SER A 137 0.45 10.57 1.51
N SER A 138 0.08 9.29 1.35
CA SER A 138 -1.23 8.78 1.80
C SER A 138 -1.38 8.77 3.33
N LYS A 139 -2.63 8.61 3.82
CA LYS A 139 -2.87 8.47 5.27
C LYS A 139 -2.19 7.22 5.84
N LEU A 140 -2.20 6.12 5.09
CA LEU A 140 -1.46 4.91 5.44
C LEU A 140 0.04 5.17 5.46
N GLY A 141 0.56 5.89 4.46
CA GLY A 141 1.96 6.28 4.36
C GLY A 141 2.43 7.11 5.55
N LYS A 142 1.60 8.05 6.02
CA LYS A 142 1.84 8.87 7.22
C LYS A 142 1.81 8.04 8.49
N MET A 143 0.85 7.13 8.64
CA MET A 143 0.83 6.18 9.78
C MET A 143 2.13 5.37 9.83
N VAL A 144 2.62 4.89 8.69
CA VAL A 144 3.90 4.17 8.63
C VAL A 144 5.08 5.08 9.02
N ALA A 145 5.08 6.33 8.58
CA ALA A 145 6.11 7.31 8.94
C ALA A 145 6.12 7.65 10.44
N ASP A 146 4.95 7.74 11.07
CA ASP A 146 4.81 7.96 12.52
C ASP A 146 5.46 6.84 13.35
N HIS A 147 5.61 5.64 12.76
CA HIS A 147 6.31 4.49 13.35
C HIS A 147 7.71 4.28 12.75
N GLY A 148 8.35 5.33 12.25
CA GLY A 148 9.75 5.32 11.80
C GLY A 148 9.99 4.46 10.56
N ASP A 149 9.08 4.53 9.58
CA ASP A 149 9.15 3.89 8.26
C ASP A 149 9.40 2.37 8.28
N LEU A 150 9.11 1.73 9.42
CA LEU A 150 9.42 0.33 9.68
C LEU A 150 10.92 0.01 9.44
N GLU A 151 11.82 0.98 9.63
CA GLU A 151 13.25 0.83 9.35
C GLU A 151 13.92 -0.29 10.15
N ALA A 152 13.50 -0.48 11.41
CA ALA A 152 14.03 -1.56 12.24
C ALA A 152 13.59 -2.92 11.70
N CYS A 153 12.35 -3.01 11.22
CA CYS A 153 11.81 -4.24 10.62
C CYS A 153 12.45 -4.59 9.29
N ASN A 154 12.79 -3.61 8.45
CA ASN A 154 13.46 -3.89 7.17
C ASN A 154 14.83 -4.58 7.36
N LYS A 155 15.46 -4.43 8.53
CA LYS A 155 16.74 -5.02 8.90
C LYS A 155 16.60 -6.35 9.66
N ASP A 156 15.37 -6.77 9.96
CA ASP A 156 15.08 -7.95 10.75
C ASP A 156 14.75 -9.14 9.84
N PRO A 157 15.55 -10.22 9.78
CA PRO A 157 15.27 -11.36 8.91
C PRO A 157 13.92 -12.04 9.18
N ALA A 158 13.45 -12.02 10.45
CA ALA A 158 12.26 -12.75 10.84
C ALA A 158 10.97 -12.21 10.19
N VAL A 159 10.95 -10.93 9.75
CA VAL A 159 9.79 -10.39 9.02
C VAL A 159 9.63 -10.97 7.61
N TYR A 160 10.69 -11.59 7.07
CA TYR A 160 10.70 -12.20 5.73
C TYR A 160 10.45 -13.72 5.77
N GLU A 161 10.68 -14.35 6.92
CA GLU A 161 10.50 -15.79 7.15
C GLU A 161 9.10 -16.16 7.66
N ALA A 162 8.34 -15.17 8.15
CA ALA A 162 7.01 -15.41 8.68
C ALA A 162 6.05 -15.89 7.58
N PHE A 163 5.34 -17.00 7.83
CA PHE A 163 4.25 -17.55 6.99
C PHE A 163 4.65 -18.12 5.61
N THR A 164 5.91 -18.48 5.38
CA THR A 164 6.43 -18.94 4.06
C THR A 164 5.95 -20.33 3.60
N ASP A 165 4.95 -20.94 4.25
CA ASP A 165 4.45 -22.28 3.91
C ASP A 165 3.65 -22.32 2.57
N SER A 166 3.47 -21.18 1.92
CA SER A 166 2.88 -21.07 0.58
C SER A 166 3.75 -20.22 -0.34
N SER A 167 3.76 -20.54 -1.64
CA SER A 167 4.52 -19.82 -2.68
C SER A 167 4.23 -18.32 -2.74
N ASP A 168 3.04 -17.94 -2.28
CA ASP A 168 2.49 -16.59 -2.41
C ASP A 168 2.78 -15.72 -1.19
N ASN A 169 3.21 -16.32 -0.08
CA ASN A 169 3.54 -15.60 1.13
C ASN A 169 5.00 -15.12 1.11
N LYS A 170 5.21 -13.81 1.28
CA LYS A 170 6.52 -13.17 1.21
C LYS A 170 7.03 -12.67 2.56
N GLY A 171 6.36 -12.98 3.66
CA GLY A 171 6.66 -12.42 4.97
C GLY A 171 5.75 -11.24 5.35
N LEU A 172 5.76 -10.87 6.63
CA LEU A 172 4.91 -9.84 7.24
C LEU A 172 5.02 -8.49 6.51
N ILE A 173 6.24 -7.97 6.39
CA ILE A 173 6.49 -6.63 5.82
C ILE A 173 6.26 -6.61 4.30
N PRO A 174 6.79 -7.58 3.52
CA PRO A 174 6.49 -7.63 2.10
C PRO A 174 5.00 -7.77 1.81
N ASN A 175 4.28 -8.64 2.52
CA ASN A 175 2.84 -8.78 2.33
C ASN A 175 2.08 -7.48 2.61
N PHE A 176 2.39 -6.79 3.71
CA PHE A 176 1.80 -5.50 4.03
C PHE A 176 1.98 -4.50 2.88
N TRP A 177 3.21 -4.32 2.39
CA TRP A 177 3.49 -3.39 1.29
C TRP A 177 2.85 -3.82 -0.03
N ASN A 178 2.80 -5.12 -0.32
CA ASN A 178 2.13 -5.65 -1.50
C ASN A 178 0.63 -5.33 -1.46
N GLN A 179 -0.02 -5.50 -0.31
CA GLN A 179 -1.44 -5.14 -0.15
C GLN A 179 -1.64 -3.64 -0.23
N ALA A 180 -0.83 -2.85 0.47
CA ALA A 180 -0.89 -1.38 0.46
C ALA A 180 -0.79 -0.85 -0.98
N SER A 181 0.14 -1.37 -1.76
CA SER A 181 0.38 -0.96 -3.15
C SER A 181 -0.78 -1.36 -4.08
N LYS A 182 -1.36 -2.55 -3.92
CA LYS A 182 -2.58 -2.95 -4.65
C LYS A 182 -3.75 -2.02 -4.35
N VAL A 183 -4.04 -1.82 -3.06
CA VAL A 183 -5.19 -0.99 -2.68
C VAL A 183 -4.96 0.49 -3.01
N PHE A 184 -3.71 0.93 -3.11
CA PHE A 184 -3.37 2.26 -3.62
C PHE A 184 -3.82 2.42 -5.08
N VAL A 185 -3.46 1.49 -5.96
CA VAL A 185 -3.89 1.48 -7.37
C VAL A 185 -5.42 1.41 -7.49
N LYS A 186 -6.07 0.56 -6.69
CA LYS A 186 -7.53 0.51 -6.63
C LYS A 186 -8.14 1.85 -6.20
N GLY A 187 -7.51 2.55 -5.25
CA GLY A 187 -7.90 3.90 -4.85
C GLY A 187 -7.86 4.90 -6.00
N MET A 188 -6.87 4.79 -6.89
CA MET A 188 -6.77 5.62 -8.11
C MET A 188 -8.00 5.42 -9.01
N ALA A 189 -8.39 4.16 -9.22
CA ALA A 189 -9.54 3.78 -10.02
C ALA A 189 -10.84 4.32 -9.43
N ASN A 190 -11.03 4.15 -8.12
CA ASN A 190 -12.21 4.62 -7.41
C ASN A 190 -12.32 6.14 -7.38
N LYS A 191 -11.19 6.85 -7.37
CA LYS A 191 -11.13 8.32 -7.50
C LYS A 191 -11.13 8.82 -8.95
N LYS A 192 -11.18 7.91 -9.93
CA LYS A 192 -11.19 8.21 -11.38
C LYS A 192 -10.04 9.12 -11.81
N GLN A 193 -8.86 8.92 -11.22
CA GLN A 193 -7.65 9.68 -11.56
C GLN A 193 -7.33 9.54 -13.04
N VAL A 194 -7.04 10.65 -13.71
CA VAL A 194 -6.94 10.65 -15.18
C VAL A 194 -5.52 10.36 -15.68
N SER A 195 -4.55 10.39 -14.79
CA SER A 195 -3.12 10.20 -15.05
C SER A 195 -2.43 9.36 -13.97
N VAL A 196 -1.35 8.69 -14.37
CA VAL A 196 -0.44 8.01 -13.45
C VAL A 196 0.99 8.30 -13.89
N VAL A 197 1.81 8.79 -12.98
CA VAL A 197 3.26 8.91 -13.18
C VAL A 197 3.93 7.69 -12.57
N ILE A 198 4.83 7.05 -13.30
CA ILE A 198 5.61 5.91 -12.81
C ILE A 198 7.09 6.25 -12.88
N VAL A 199 7.78 6.35 -11.74
CA VAL A 199 9.23 6.65 -11.70
C VAL A 199 10.05 5.37 -11.47
N VAL A 200 10.97 5.05 -12.37
CA VAL A 200 11.73 3.79 -12.32
C VAL A 200 13.24 4.01 -12.35
N ASN A 201 13.93 3.42 -11.38
CA ASN A 201 15.39 3.29 -11.31
C ASN A 201 15.78 1.85 -10.97
N LYS A 202 15.42 0.90 -11.83
CA LYS A 202 15.76 -0.52 -11.69
C LYS A 202 16.25 -1.12 -12.98
N ASP A 203 17.12 -2.12 -12.86
CA ASP A 203 17.67 -2.87 -13.99
C ASP A 203 16.63 -3.85 -14.55
N LEU A 204 16.60 -4.03 -15.87
CA LEU A 204 15.69 -4.96 -16.55
C LEU A 204 16.23 -6.39 -16.63
N ASN A 205 17.49 -6.63 -16.28
CA ASN A 205 18.07 -7.96 -16.16
C ASN A 205 17.40 -8.73 -15.01
N PRO A 206 16.69 -9.85 -15.26
CA PRO A 206 16.04 -10.63 -14.22
C PRO A 206 17.00 -11.19 -13.16
N GLN A 207 18.28 -11.39 -13.53
CA GLN A 207 19.32 -11.92 -12.64
C GLN A 207 19.93 -10.84 -11.75
N ALA A 208 19.72 -9.55 -12.04
CA ALA A 208 20.20 -8.49 -11.18
C ALA A 208 19.57 -8.60 -9.78
N GLU A 209 20.36 -8.29 -8.75
CA GLU A 209 19.90 -8.25 -7.35
C GLU A 209 18.68 -7.35 -7.21
N ARG A 210 18.74 -6.16 -7.82
CA ARG A 210 17.68 -5.14 -7.80
C ARG A 210 16.92 -5.02 -9.12
N SER A 211 16.56 -6.18 -9.69
CA SER A 211 15.76 -6.27 -10.92
C SER A 211 14.38 -5.60 -10.78
N PHE A 212 13.91 -4.98 -11.87
CA PHE A 212 12.57 -4.41 -12.02
C PHE A 212 11.50 -5.50 -11.87
N GLN A 213 11.71 -6.69 -12.44
CA GLN A 213 10.79 -7.82 -12.36
C GLN A 213 10.63 -8.38 -10.94
N LYS A 214 11.54 -8.04 -10.01
CA LYS A 214 11.43 -8.35 -8.58
C LYS A 214 10.76 -7.24 -7.76
N SER A 215 10.34 -6.13 -8.39
CA SER A 215 9.75 -4.98 -7.69
C SER A 215 8.28 -5.19 -7.33
N VAL A 216 7.81 -4.42 -6.34
CA VAL A 216 6.39 -4.35 -5.98
C VAL A 216 5.57 -3.80 -7.15
N LEU A 217 6.08 -2.75 -7.80
CA LEU A 217 5.49 -2.18 -9.02
C LEU A 217 5.20 -3.25 -10.08
N TYR A 218 6.20 -4.06 -10.44
CA TYR A 218 6.03 -5.09 -11.46
C TYR A 218 5.09 -6.22 -11.05
N ASN A 219 5.20 -6.69 -9.80
CA ASN A 219 4.47 -7.89 -9.37
C ASN A 219 3.05 -7.63 -8.87
N TYR A 220 2.76 -6.41 -8.42
CA TYR A 220 1.51 -6.11 -7.70
C TYR A 220 0.79 -4.86 -8.20
N GLU A 221 1.50 -3.77 -8.52
CA GLU A 221 0.83 -2.53 -8.97
C GLU A 221 0.43 -2.58 -10.45
N LEU A 222 1.33 -3.00 -11.35
CA LEU A 222 0.98 -3.14 -12.79
C LEU A 222 -0.14 -4.16 -13.03
N PRO A 223 -0.15 -5.33 -12.37
CA PRO A 223 -1.27 -6.26 -12.47
C PRO A 223 -2.58 -5.67 -11.93
N GLU A 224 -2.53 -4.97 -10.79
CA GLU A 224 -3.73 -4.35 -10.25
C GLU A 224 -4.26 -3.26 -11.19
N LEU A 225 -3.38 -2.49 -11.84
CA LEU A 225 -3.75 -1.49 -12.84
C LEU A 225 -4.51 -2.13 -14.01
N ALA A 226 -4.01 -3.25 -14.53
CA ALA A 226 -4.68 -4.02 -15.59
C ALA A 226 -6.08 -4.50 -15.15
N ARG A 227 -6.18 -4.99 -13.91
CA ARG A 227 -7.43 -5.49 -13.33
C ARG A 227 -8.48 -4.40 -13.20
N GLU A 228 -8.12 -3.24 -12.66
CA GLU A 228 -9.05 -2.11 -12.49
C GLU A 228 -9.52 -1.54 -13.83
N VAL A 229 -8.63 -1.45 -14.83
CA VAL A 229 -9.01 -1.09 -16.20
C VAL A 229 -10.02 -2.08 -16.74
N ASN A 230 -9.76 -3.39 -16.61
CA ASN A 230 -10.66 -4.43 -17.11
C ASN A 230 -12.04 -4.39 -16.44
N TRP A 231 -12.10 -4.27 -15.11
CA TRP A 231 -13.36 -4.22 -14.36
C TRP A 231 -14.20 -2.98 -14.63
N SER A 232 -13.56 -1.82 -14.82
CA SER A 232 -14.29 -0.57 -15.05
C SER A 232 -15.17 -0.57 -16.31
N PHE A 233 -14.88 -1.43 -17.29
CA PHE A 233 -15.75 -1.63 -18.45
C PHE A 233 -16.99 -2.46 -18.14
N GLU A 234 -16.90 -3.41 -17.22
CA GLU A 234 -18.03 -4.23 -16.80
C GLU A 234 -19.07 -3.38 -16.06
N ASP A 235 -18.61 -2.38 -15.30
CA ASP A 235 -19.44 -1.47 -14.50
C ASP A 235 -19.96 -0.25 -15.28
N GLY A 236 -19.63 -0.12 -16.57
CA GLY A 236 -20.16 0.93 -17.47
C GLY A 236 -19.53 2.33 -17.30
N ASP A 237 -18.58 2.52 -16.39
CA ASP A 237 -17.81 3.76 -16.25
C ASP A 237 -16.29 3.49 -16.34
N PRO A 238 -15.75 3.43 -17.57
CA PRO A 238 -14.41 2.94 -17.79
C PRO A 238 -13.31 3.89 -17.28
N TRP A 239 -12.51 3.41 -16.33
CA TRP A 239 -11.31 4.09 -15.84
C TRP A 239 -10.11 3.75 -16.73
N HIS A 240 -9.54 4.77 -17.35
CA HIS A 240 -8.45 4.66 -18.31
C HIS A 240 -7.43 5.76 -18.09
N PRO A 241 -6.46 5.59 -17.17
CA PRO A 241 -5.47 6.62 -16.94
C PRO A 241 -4.54 6.76 -18.15
N GLN A 242 -4.02 7.96 -18.37
CA GLN A 242 -2.81 8.14 -19.18
C GLN A 242 -1.61 7.83 -18.30
N VAL A 243 -0.74 6.92 -18.72
CA VAL A 243 0.47 6.57 -17.96
C VAL A 243 1.69 7.21 -18.60
N VAL A 244 2.51 7.86 -17.78
CA VAL A 244 3.83 8.38 -18.15
C VAL A 244 4.88 7.75 -17.24
N VAL A 245 5.84 7.06 -17.86
CA VAL A 245 6.98 6.43 -17.20
C VAL A 245 8.18 7.35 -17.27
N VAL A 246 8.78 7.64 -16.12
CA VAL A 246 10.07 8.33 -16.00
C VAL A 246 11.13 7.27 -15.79
N ASP A 247 11.96 7.01 -16.79
CA ASP A 247 13.00 5.99 -16.73
C ASP A 247 14.37 6.61 -16.45
N LEU A 248 14.89 6.35 -15.25
CA LEU A 248 16.20 6.84 -14.79
C LEU A 248 17.37 5.96 -15.26
N LYS A 249 17.11 4.80 -15.89
CA LYS A 249 18.14 3.94 -16.50
C LYS A 249 18.33 4.19 -18.00
N GLY A 250 17.41 4.92 -18.65
CA GLY A 250 17.50 5.23 -20.07
C GLY A 250 17.18 4.05 -21.00
N THR A 251 16.37 3.11 -20.51
CA THR A 251 15.93 1.88 -21.17
C THR A 251 14.46 1.96 -21.58
N CYS A 252 14.01 3.13 -22.05
CA CYS A 252 12.60 3.43 -22.21
C CYS A 252 11.85 2.41 -23.08
N ASP A 253 12.45 1.99 -24.20
CA ASP A 253 11.81 1.08 -25.14
C ASP A 253 11.60 -0.31 -24.50
N GLU A 254 12.64 -0.85 -23.87
CA GLU A 254 12.58 -2.13 -23.17
C GLU A 254 11.70 -2.07 -21.93
N MET A 255 11.72 -0.95 -21.19
CA MET A 255 10.89 -0.72 -20.01
C MET A 255 9.41 -0.71 -20.40
N LEU A 256 9.04 0.04 -21.44
CA LEU A 256 7.67 0.09 -21.95
C LEU A 256 7.21 -1.27 -22.46
N LYS A 257 8.06 -2.00 -23.18
CA LYS A 257 7.76 -3.37 -23.61
C LYS A 257 7.48 -4.28 -22.42
N THR A 258 8.39 -4.29 -21.45
CA THR A 258 8.30 -5.10 -20.22
C THR A 258 7.04 -4.80 -19.42
N MET A 259 6.69 -3.51 -19.26
CA MET A 259 5.47 -3.10 -18.56
C MET A 259 4.20 -3.51 -19.32
N LYS A 260 4.15 -3.32 -20.64
CA LYS A 260 3.00 -3.71 -21.47
C LYS A 260 2.74 -5.21 -21.39
N GLU A 261 3.78 -6.03 -21.59
CA GLU A 261 3.67 -7.49 -21.50
C GLU A 261 3.15 -7.92 -20.12
N ARG A 262 3.61 -7.27 -19.04
CA ARG A 262 3.13 -7.57 -17.69
C ARG A 262 1.66 -7.20 -17.48
N ILE A 263 1.23 -6.04 -17.97
CA ILE A 263 -0.16 -5.57 -17.86
C ILE A 263 -1.07 -6.48 -18.69
N GLU A 264 -0.72 -6.78 -19.93
CA GLU A 264 -1.52 -7.61 -20.86
C GLU A 264 -1.70 -9.03 -20.30
N HIS A 265 -0.63 -9.70 -19.86
CA HIS A 265 -0.70 -11.07 -19.36
C HIS A 265 -1.36 -11.23 -17.97
N THR A 266 -1.89 -10.17 -17.36
CA THR A 266 -2.48 -10.24 -16.02
C THR A 266 -3.93 -10.71 -16.04
N VAL A 267 -4.71 -10.35 -17.06
CA VAL A 267 -6.16 -10.57 -17.07
C VAL A 267 -6.55 -11.63 -18.09
N LEU A 268 -7.54 -12.47 -17.76
CA LEU A 268 -8.03 -13.51 -18.68
C LEU A 268 -8.66 -12.92 -19.95
N ASN A 269 -9.21 -11.71 -19.86
CA ASN A 269 -9.76 -10.97 -20.98
C ASN A 269 -8.90 -9.75 -21.29
N GLU A 270 -7.88 -9.94 -22.10
CA GLU A 270 -6.95 -8.86 -22.46
C GLU A 270 -7.58 -7.79 -23.36
N PHE A 271 -8.76 -8.04 -23.94
CA PHE A 271 -9.37 -7.14 -24.95
C PHE A 271 -9.48 -5.69 -24.45
N TRP A 272 -9.96 -5.50 -23.22
CA TRP A 272 -10.15 -4.17 -22.66
C TRP A 272 -8.84 -3.46 -22.33
N VAL A 273 -7.87 -4.22 -21.81
CA VAL A 273 -6.52 -3.74 -21.54
C VAL A 273 -5.81 -3.33 -22.84
N GLN A 274 -5.87 -4.18 -23.87
CA GLN A 274 -5.30 -3.89 -25.19
C GLN A 274 -5.98 -2.68 -25.84
N LYS A 275 -7.31 -2.56 -25.73
CA LYS A 275 -8.05 -1.39 -26.22
C LYS A 275 -7.63 -0.10 -25.50
N TRP A 276 -7.45 -0.16 -24.18
CA TRP A 276 -6.92 0.95 -23.40
C TRP A 276 -5.50 1.32 -23.84
N LEU A 277 -4.57 0.37 -23.90
CA LEU A 277 -3.18 0.62 -24.31
C LEU A 277 -3.07 1.12 -25.75
N LYS A 278 -3.99 0.74 -26.65
CA LYS A 278 -4.07 1.28 -28.00
C LYS A 278 -4.53 2.74 -28.01
N LYS A 279 -5.53 3.10 -27.18
CA LYS A 279 -6.09 4.45 -27.11
C LYS A 279 -5.22 5.42 -26.32
N LYS A 280 -4.61 4.95 -25.24
CA LYS A 280 -3.75 5.70 -24.31
C LYS A 280 -2.47 4.90 -24.09
N PRO A 281 -1.56 4.88 -25.07
CA PRO A 281 -0.32 4.13 -24.92
C PRO A 281 0.50 4.67 -23.74
N LEU A 282 1.16 3.75 -23.04
CA LEU A 282 2.20 4.09 -22.07
C LEU A 282 3.26 4.95 -22.78
N ARG A 283 3.61 6.09 -22.19
CA ARG A 283 4.70 6.96 -22.67
C ARG A 283 5.89 6.83 -21.75
N CYS A 284 7.10 7.01 -22.28
CA CYS A 284 8.32 7.01 -21.47
C CYS A 284 9.14 8.27 -21.74
N LEU A 285 9.65 8.88 -20.67
CA LEU A 285 10.57 9.99 -20.69
C LEU A 285 11.89 9.51 -20.04
N PRO A 286 12.98 9.41 -20.80
CA PRO A 286 14.27 9.05 -20.23
C PRO A 286 14.81 10.22 -19.41
N CYS A 287 15.36 9.92 -18.23
CA CYS A 287 16.08 10.84 -17.37
C CYS A 287 17.48 10.25 -17.07
N THR A 288 18.28 10.12 -18.12
CA THR A 288 19.67 9.70 -18.05
C THR A 288 20.55 10.85 -17.55
N ALA A 289 21.57 10.52 -16.75
CA ALA A 289 22.51 11.52 -16.23
C ALA A 289 23.06 12.39 -17.39
N PRO A 290 23.14 13.72 -17.22
CA PRO A 290 23.03 14.47 -15.97
C PRO A 290 21.59 14.93 -15.58
N CYS A 291 20.53 14.26 -16.04
CA CYS A 291 19.15 14.62 -15.68
C CYS A 291 18.86 14.54 -14.16
N MET A 292 18.06 15.49 -13.66
CA MET A 292 17.54 15.54 -12.29
C MET A 292 16.00 15.49 -12.30
N LEU A 293 15.42 15.01 -11.21
CA LEU A 293 13.97 15.04 -10.95
C LEU A 293 13.58 16.41 -10.38
N ASP A 294 13.81 17.46 -11.15
CA ASP A 294 13.56 18.86 -10.77
C ASP A 294 12.28 19.43 -11.41
N GLU A 295 11.97 20.70 -11.12
CA GLU A 295 10.83 21.41 -11.71
C GLU A 295 10.86 21.43 -13.24
N ASN A 296 12.05 21.56 -13.84
CA ASN A 296 12.19 21.56 -15.31
C ASN A 296 11.77 20.21 -15.90
N PHE A 297 12.15 19.10 -15.26
CA PHE A 297 11.72 17.78 -15.68
C PHE A 297 10.23 17.53 -15.37
N ALA A 298 9.72 18.05 -14.26
CA ALA A 298 8.31 17.97 -13.90
C ALA A 298 7.42 18.63 -14.97
N GLU A 299 7.83 19.79 -15.49
CA GLU A 299 7.12 20.46 -16.58
C GLU A 299 7.12 19.65 -17.89
N LYS A 300 8.17 18.83 -18.15
CA LYS A 300 8.15 17.90 -19.28
C LYS A 300 7.12 16.79 -19.07
N VAL A 301 7.04 16.22 -17.87
CA VAL A 301 6.03 15.21 -17.53
C VAL A 301 4.62 15.78 -17.65
N LYS A 302 4.35 16.96 -17.08
CA LYS A 302 3.03 17.62 -17.18
C LYS A 302 2.59 17.87 -18.61
N LYS A 303 3.52 18.24 -19.49
CA LYS A 303 3.23 18.43 -20.93
C LYS A 303 2.76 17.15 -21.61
N GLU A 304 3.20 15.97 -21.15
CA GLU A 304 2.74 14.70 -21.71
C GLU A 304 1.26 14.42 -21.41
N PHE A 305 0.75 14.88 -20.27
CA PHE A 305 -0.68 14.80 -19.91
C PHE A 305 -1.54 15.86 -20.60
N ASN A 306 -1.00 17.06 -20.79
CA ASN A 306 -1.70 18.18 -21.44
C ASN A 306 -1.73 18.12 -22.97
N ARG A 307 -1.00 17.19 -23.59
CA ARG A 307 -1.12 16.89 -25.02
C ARG A 307 -2.53 16.35 -25.29
N LYS A 308 -3.47 17.28 -25.56
CA LYS A 308 -4.82 16.98 -26.04
C LYS A 308 -4.72 16.00 -27.19
N TRP A 309 -5.25 14.80 -26.98
CA TRP A 309 -5.53 13.86 -28.06
C TRP A 309 -6.68 14.44 -28.88
N TYR A 310 -6.35 15.31 -29.83
CA TYR A 310 -7.26 15.62 -30.92
C TYR A 310 -7.27 14.41 -31.86
N HIS A 311 -8.48 13.97 -32.21
CA HIS A 311 -8.82 12.94 -33.21
C HIS A 311 -8.72 11.48 -32.75
N PHE A 312 -9.87 10.89 -32.39
CA PHE A 312 -10.60 9.88 -33.18
C PHE A 312 -11.76 9.38 -32.31
N TRP A 313 -12.94 9.98 -32.55
CA TRP A 313 -14.22 9.34 -32.25
C TRP A 313 -14.63 8.54 -33.48
#